data_AF-A0A9X0CDH0-F1
#
_entry.id   AF-A0A9X0CDH0-F1
#
_cell.length_a   1.000
_cell.length_b   1.000
_cell.length_c   1.000
_cell.angle_alpha   90.00
_cell.angle_beta   90.00
_cell.angle_gamma   90.00
#
_symmetry.space_group_name_H-M   'P 1'
#
loop_
_entity.id
_entity.type
_entity.pdbx_description
1 polymer ?
#
loop_
_entity_poly.entity_id
_entity_poly.type
_entity_poly.pdbx_seq_one_letter_code
_entity_poly.pdbx_strand_id
1 'polypeptide(L)'
;VLGHLPLDWLSDDNHIRCLIGLFTCDVLLNSNIFQECSADLLKPLSLSRQLLTALFDGCVSRRRFIAHHVIDLESLHAWLIGSATKLWRQNHANQASVSDMNVMLRDTRGLVFSTFKYLLRAPSQTAYAGQSTIQKLKDDLQAFTLEVQQCSKDSLKETISSYHVVLVIVEGILALCEEVVSSKTSSSKMIRISSDVVITLGPALLEMLRAIVQASQRKQKGNKGQDVGKSRLHDILLCQVPALIDSFTSLIHIYSVSEQSRKLMRVKEVYKQCEWQDVFDVTLTAAIHHVFERDLSQSELSVNENEIGTLHSCLRFLKVVCLSCSKLELHLPDDFHFRLLASTLNFLRLLELNKTNCTDAPKNNGVHLEKTNDGHQSGRKETKMADQEKGSESEDIVKEGYCLVVSLFEGCDPVLLPDLLEGLGDEITTKNMSDASLERLHVALHVWHRLLSGRFTKDKRKELRPKLPRFCLHYSLCYKN
;
A
#
# COMPACT_ATOMS: atom_id res chain seq x y z
N VAL A 1 -4.93 -17.86 -11.48
CA VAL A 1 -4.74 -18.98 -12.44
C VAL A 1 -3.26 -19.23 -12.78
N LEU A 2 -2.53 -18.29 -13.40
CA LEU A 2 -1.15 -18.54 -13.88
C LEU A 2 -0.12 -18.90 -12.79
N GLY A 3 -0.30 -18.42 -11.55
CA GLY A 3 0.57 -18.75 -10.40
C GLY A 3 0.57 -20.22 -9.95
N HIS A 4 -0.20 -21.10 -10.61
CA HIS A 4 -0.19 -22.55 -10.40
C HIS A 4 0.37 -23.33 -11.61
N LEU A 5 0.90 -22.65 -12.64
CA LEU A 5 1.60 -23.34 -13.71
C LEU A 5 2.83 -24.05 -13.14
N PRO A 6 3.06 -25.34 -13.44
CA PRO A 6 4.21 -26.10 -12.95
C PRO A 6 5.49 -25.75 -13.73
N LEU A 7 5.80 -24.45 -13.87
CA LEU A 7 7.03 -23.93 -14.47
C LEU A 7 8.25 -24.39 -13.65
N ASP A 8 8.02 -24.46 -12.34
CA ASP A 8 8.60 -25.32 -11.32
C ASP A 8 9.14 -26.71 -11.76
N TRP A 9 8.48 -27.39 -12.70
CA TRP A 9 8.81 -28.75 -13.17
C TRP A 9 9.57 -28.76 -14.49
N LEU A 10 9.79 -27.60 -15.12
CA LEU A 10 10.63 -27.51 -16.31
C LEU A 10 12.07 -27.93 -15.94
N SER A 11 12.73 -28.61 -16.89
CA SER A 11 14.19 -28.72 -16.89
C SER A 11 14.81 -27.34 -17.05
N ASP A 12 16.06 -27.16 -16.62
CA ASP A 12 16.71 -25.85 -16.68
C ASP A 12 16.84 -25.33 -18.13
N ASP A 13 17.07 -26.23 -19.10
CA ASP A 13 17.05 -25.93 -20.53
C ASP A 13 15.66 -25.46 -21.01
N ASN A 14 14.58 -26.17 -20.67
CA ASN A 14 13.22 -25.73 -21.03
C ASN A 14 12.86 -24.39 -20.36
N HIS A 15 13.30 -24.17 -19.12
CA HIS A 15 13.06 -22.92 -18.40
C HIS A 15 13.81 -21.75 -19.06
N ILE A 16 15.07 -21.95 -19.48
CA ILE A 16 15.85 -21.00 -20.28
C ILE A 16 15.14 -20.68 -21.61
N ARG A 17 14.68 -21.69 -22.35
CA ARG A 17 13.95 -21.52 -23.61
C ARG A 17 12.65 -20.73 -23.42
N CYS A 18 11.89 -21.02 -22.36
CA CYS A 18 10.68 -20.28 -22.01
C CYS A 18 10.98 -18.81 -21.70
N LEU A 19 12.03 -18.52 -20.91
CA LEU A 19 12.46 -17.16 -20.62
C LEU A 19 12.84 -16.41 -21.91
N ILE A 20 13.72 -16.97 -22.74
CA ILE A 20 14.17 -16.34 -24.00
C ILE A 20 12.97 -16.10 -24.95
N GLY A 21 12.08 -17.08 -25.09
CA GLY A 21 10.88 -16.97 -25.92
C GLY A 21 9.95 -15.87 -25.44
N LEU A 22 9.62 -15.84 -24.14
CA LEU A 22 8.74 -14.81 -23.58
C LEU A 22 9.36 -13.41 -23.62
N PHE A 23 10.67 -13.25 -23.39
CA PHE A 23 11.33 -11.95 -23.57
C PHE A 23 11.34 -11.50 -25.02
N THR A 24 11.53 -12.42 -25.97
CA THR A 24 11.41 -12.11 -27.40
C THR A 24 9.99 -11.62 -27.74
N CYS A 25 8.95 -12.28 -27.18
CA CYS A 25 7.57 -11.82 -27.31
C CYS A 25 7.36 -10.44 -26.68
N ASP A 26 7.85 -10.18 -25.45
CA ASP A 26 7.71 -8.87 -24.79
C ASP A 26 8.32 -7.74 -25.64
N VAL A 27 9.51 -7.98 -26.20
CA VAL A 27 10.23 -7.02 -27.05
C VAL A 27 9.50 -6.75 -28.38
N LEU A 28 9.01 -7.80 -29.05
CA LEU A 28 8.25 -7.66 -30.29
C LEU A 28 6.90 -6.96 -30.06
N LEU A 29 6.17 -7.34 -29.00
CA LEU A 29 4.88 -6.74 -28.66
C LEU A 29 5.03 -5.24 -28.33
N ASN A 30 6.00 -4.85 -27.50
CA ASN A 30 6.26 -3.42 -27.25
C ASN A 30 6.63 -2.66 -28.52
N SER A 31 7.46 -3.27 -29.39
CA SER A 31 7.87 -2.63 -30.65
C SER A 31 6.67 -2.32 -31.55
N ASN A 32 5.71 -3.24 -31.64
CA ASN A 32 4.47 -3.06 -32.40
C ASN A 32 3.52 -2.06 -31.73
N ILE A 33 3.40 -2.08 -30.39
CA ILE A 33 2.61 -1.09 -29.63
C ILE A 33 3.14 0.34 -29.88
N PHE A 34 4.47 0.53 -29.97
CA PHE A 34 5.05 1.83 -30.32
C PHE A 34 4.79 2.30 -31.76
N GLN A 35 4.30 1.43 -32.64
CA GLN A 35 3.97 1.75 -34.04
C GLN A 35 2.46 1.96 -34.25
N GLU A 36 1.62 1.11 -33.64
CA GLU A 36 0.16 1.09 -33.92
C GLU A 36 -0.72 1.44 -32.71
N CYS A 37 -0.19 1.42 -31.48
CA CYS A 37 -0.86 1.80 -30.22
C CYS A 37 -2.28 1.23 -30.01
N SER A 38 -2.57 0.02 -30.51
CA SER A 38 -3.87 -0.64 -30.33
C SER A 38 -4.00 -1.29 -28.95
N ALA A 39 -5.17 -1.13 -28.32
CA ALA A 39 -5.47 -1.77 -27.03
C ALA A 39 -5.39 -3.31 -27.09
N ASP A 40 -5.68 -3.89 -28.26
CA ASP A 40 -5.58 -5.33 -28.54
C ASP A 40 -4.16 -5.89 -28.32
N LEU A 41 -3.11 -5.07 -28.44
CA LEU A 41 -1.72 -5.48 -28.21
C LEU A 41 -1.28 -5.34 -26.74
N LEU A 42 -1.95 -4.52 -25.92
CA LEU A 42 -1.64 -4.36 -24.49
C LEU A 42 -1.92 -5.64 -23.69
N LYS A 43 -2.97 -6.39 -24.05
CA LYS A 43 -3.38 -7.61 -23.36
C LYS A 43 -2.40 -8.79 -23.56
N PRO A 44 -1.91 -9.10 -24.77
CA PRO A 44 -0.78 -10.02 -24.96
C PRO A 44 0.48 -9.61 -24.20
N LEU A 45 0.79 -8.31 -24.13
CA LEU A 45 1.95 -7.81 -23.40
C LEU A 45 1.81 -8.02 -21.87
N SER A 46 0.65 -7.65 -21.32
CA SER A 46 0.27 -7.94 -19.92
C SER A 46 0.45 -9.44 -19.59
N LEU A 47 -0.06 -10.33 -20.44
CA LEU A 47 0.07 -11.77 -20.27
C LEU A 47 1.53 -12.24 -20.31
N SER A 48 2.34 -11.72 -21.23
CA SER A 48 3.79 -11.98 -21.30
C SER A 48 4.48 -11.65 -19.97
N ARG A 49 4.22 -10.44 -19.44
CA ARG A 49 4.81 -9.96 -18.18
C ARG A 49 4.36 -10.76 -16.97
N GLN A 50 3.09 -11.18 -16.92
CA GLN A 50 2.57 -12.07 -15.87
C GLN A 50 3.23 -13.46 -15.91
N LEU A 51 3.44 -14.05 -17.08
CA LEU A 51 4.13 -15.34 -17.24
C LEU A 51 5.60 -15.24 -16.83
N LEU A 52 6.29 -14.17 -17.25
CA LEU A 52 7.67 -13.89 -16.81
C LEU A 52 7.76 -13.69 -15.30
N THR A 53 6.82 -12.97 -14.70
CA THR A 53 6.74 -12.78 -13.23
C THR A 53 6.65 -14.13 -12.51
N ALA A 54 5.76 -15.02 -12.96
CA ALA A 54 5.62 -16.37 -12.42
C ALA A 54 6.89 -17.24 -12.58
N LEU A 55 7.62 -17.11 -13.70
CA LEU A 55 8.92 -17.78 -13.88
C LEU A 55 9.96 -17.32 -12.85
N PHE A 56 10.11 -16.01 -12.65
CA PHE A 56 11.07 -15.46 -11.69
C PHE A 56 10.71 -15.79 -10.24
N ASP A 57 9.44 -15.75 -9.86
CA ASP A 57 9.00 -16.17 -8.52
C ASP A 57 9.20 -17.68 -8.28
N GLY A 58 9.00 -18.53 -9.31
CA GLY A 58 9.35 -19.95 -9.28
C GLY A 58 10.86 -20.19 -9.09
N CYS A 59 11.71 -19.41 -9.77
CA CYS A 59 13.16 -19.42 -9.53
C CYS A 59 13.51 -19.05 -8.08
N VAL A 60 12.88 -18.00 -7.54
CA VAL A 60 13.10 -17.49 -6.17
C VAL A 60 12.64 -18.46 -5.09
N SER A 61 11.53 -19.17 -5.31
CA SER A 61 10.99 -20.15 -4.37
C SER A 61 11.83 -21.43 -4.34
N ARG A 62 12.20 -21.96 -5.52
CA ARG A 62 13.00 -23.19 -5.68
C ARG A 62 14.51 -22.99 -5.55
N ARG A 63 14.97 -21.76 -5.38
CA ARG A 63 16.40 -21.37 -5.37
C ARG A 63 17.15 -21.78 -6.65
N ARG A 64 16.45 -21.77 -7.79
CA ARG A 64 17.02 -22.06 -9.12
C ARG A 64 17.47 -20.77 -9.79
N PHE A 65 18.76 -20.45 -9.67
CA PHE A 65 19.30 -19.19 -10.18
C PHE A 65 19.94 -19.36 -11.56
N ILE A 66 19.14 -19.70 -12.57
CA ILE A 66 19.63 -19.92 -13.95
C ILE A 66 19.44 -18.72 -14.89
N ALA A 67 18.39 -17.90 -14.69
CA ALA A 67 18.07 -16.77 -15.56
C ALA A 67 19.23 -15.78 -15.79
N HIS A 68 20.04 -15.46 -14.78
CA HIS A 68 21.16 -14.52 -14.90
C HIS A 68 22.35 -15.03 -15.74
N HIS A 69 22.35 -16.30 -16.16
CA HIS A 69 23.33 -16.82 -17.11
C HIS A 69 22.94 -16.60 -18.57
N VAL A 70 21.68 -16.24 -18.84
CA VAL A 70 21.12 -16.12 -20.20
C VAL A 70 20.48 -14.77 -20.49
N ILE A 71 20.22 -13.96 -19.45
CA ILE A 71 19.64 -12.61 -19.55
C ILE A 71 20.48 -11.67 -18.70
N ASP A 72 20.91 -10.55 -19.30
CA ASP A 72 21.36 -9.40 -18.53
C ASP A 72 20.15 -8.73 -17.87
N LEU A 73 20.09 -8.86 -16.54
CA LEU A 73 19.01 -8.31 -15.73
C LEU A 73 19.07 -6.77 -15.64
N GLU A 74 20.23 -6.14 -15.84
CA GLU A 74 20.32 -4.67 -15.87
C GLU A 74 19.67 -4.10 -17.14
N SER A 75 20.04 -4.63 -18.31
CA SER A 75 19.40 -4.28 -19.59
C SER A 75 17.89 -4.55 -19.55
N LEU A 76 17.47 -5.68 -18.96
CA LEU A 76 16.05 -5.99 -18.78
C LEU A 76 15.32 -4.92 -17.95
N HIS A 77 15.85 -4.56 -16.78
CA HIS A 77 15.24 -3.53 -15.93
C HIS A 77 15.19 -2.18 -16.63
N ALA A 78 16.30 -1.76 -17.25
CA ALA A 78 16.37 -0.51 -18.00
C ALA A 78 15.34 -0.46 -19.15
N TRP A 79 15.12 -1.59 -19.83
CA TRP A 79 14.15 -1.73 -20.91
C TRP A 79 12.69 -1.77 -20.42
N LEU A 80 12.38 -2.50 -19.35
CA LEU A 80 11.02 -2.55 -18.77
C LEU A 80 10.59 -1.17 -18.28
N ILE A 81 11.44 -0.49 -17.52
CA ILE A 81 11.15 0.85 -16.97
C ILE A 81 11.08 1.88 -18.10
N GLY A 82 12.01 1.83 -19.06
CA GLY A 82 12.06 2.74 -20.20
C GLY A 82 10.87 2.60 -21.15
N SER A 83 10.47 1.36 -21.48
CA SER A 83 9.31 1.07 -22.35
C SER A 83 8.00 1.51 -21.69
N ALA A 84 7.76 1.15 -20.43
CA ALA A 84 6.58 1.57 -19.69
C ALA A 84 6.50 3.10 -19.54
N THR A 85 7.62 3.78 -19.22
CA THR A 85 7.65 5.25 -19.09
C THR A 85 7.35 5.95 -20.41
N LYS A 86 7.93 5.47 -21.53
CA LYS A 86 7.67 6.02 -22.86
C LYS A 86 6.19 5.85 -23.24
N LEU A 87 5.65 4.64 -23.07
CA LEU A 87 4.27 4.31 -23.41
C LEU A 87 3.26 5.09 -22.55
N TRP A 88 3.56 5.28 -21.26
CA TRP A 88 2.78 6.12 -20.36
C TRP A 88 2.74 7.57 -20.85
N ARG A 89 3.91 8.18 -21.09
CA ARG A 89 4.00 9.57 -21.57
C ARG A 89 3.25 9.79 -22.89
N GLN A 90 3.17 8.79 -23.77
CA GLN A 90 2.41 8.88 -25.02
C GLN A 90 0.88 8.80 -24.83
N ASN A 91 0.39 8.02 -23.87
CA ASN A 91 -1.04 7.64 -23.82
C ASN A 91 -1.82 8.15 -22.58
N HIS A 92 -1.16 8.56 -21.49
CA HIS A 92 -1.80 8.91 -20.22
C HIS A 92 -2.85 10.04 -20.28
N ALA A 93 -2.88 10.84 -21.36
CA ALA A 93 -3.90 11.86 -21.60
C ALA A 93 -5.24 11.29 -22.10
N ASN A 94 -5.27 10.07 -22.64
CA ASN A 94 -6.47 9.44 -23.20
C ASN A 94 -7.11 8.48 -22.18
N GLN A 95 -8.18 8.93 -21.52
CA GLN A 95 -8.89 8.20 -20.45
C GLN A 95 -9.26 6.75 -20.83
N ALA A 96 -9.66 6.49 -22.08
CA ALA A 96 -10.03 5.14 -22.53
C ALA A 96 -8.85 4.15 -22.51
N SER A 97 -7.61 4.64 -22.54
CA SER A 97 -6.40 3.82 -22.46
C SER A 97 -5.80 3.72 -21.06
N VAL A 98 -6.20 4.58 -20.11
CA VAL A 98 -5.58 4.65 -18.78
C VAL A 98 -5.82 3.38 -17.97
N SER A 99 -6.99 2.74 -18.09
CA SER A 99 -7.27 1.46 -17.41
C SER A 99 -6.32 0.34 -17.86
N ASP A 100 -6.14 0.17 -19.17
CA ASP A 100 -5.29 -0.87 -19.75
C ASP A 100 -3.81 -0.58 -19.49
N MET A 101 -3.43 0.71 -19.49
CA MET A 101 -2.11 1.18 -19.09
C MET A 101 -1.81 0.94 -17.61
N ASN A 102 -2.79 1.09 -16.72
CA ASN A 102 -2.64 0.74 -15.29
C ASN A 102 -2.47 -0.77 -15.09
N VAL A 103 -3.19 -1.60 -15.84
CA VAL A 103 -3.01 -3.06 -15.85
C VAL A 103 -1.59 -3.42 -16.31
N MET A 104 -1.14 -2.86 -17.43
CA MET A 104 0.21 -3.06 -17.97
C MET A 104 1.29 -2.58 -16.99
N LEU A 105 1.10 -1.43 -16.33
CA LEU A 105 2.03 -0.89 -15.34
C LEU A 105 2.12 -1.79 -14.09
N ARG A 106 0.99 -2.29 -13.60
CA ARG A 106 0.94 -3.26 -12.49
C ARG A 106 1.72 -4.54 -12.82
N ASP A 107 1.54 -5.07 -14.02
CA ASP A 107 2.24 -6.30 -14.44
C ASP A 107 3.75 -6.03 -14.68
N THR A 108 4.11 -4.83 -15.14
CA THR A 108 5.50 -4.38 -15.26
C THR A 108 6.17 -4.24 -13.89
N ARG A 109 5.48 -3.62 -12.92
CA ARG A 109 5.91 -3.56 -11.51
C ARG A 109 6.12 -4.96 -10.94
N GLY A 110 5.17 -5.88 -11.18
CA GLY A 110 5.28 -7.28 -10.79
C GLY A 110 6.56 -7.93 -11.31
N LEU A 111 6.83 -7.81 -12.61
CA LEU A 111 8.02 -8.38 -13.23
C LEU A 111 9.33 -7.76 -12.70
N VAL A 112 9.40 -6.44 -12.56
CA VAL A 112 10.56 -5.75 -11.98
C VAL A 112 10.78 -6.18 -10.51
N PHE A 113 9.71 -6.34 -9.73
CA PHE A 113 9.77 -6.79 -8.35
C PHE A 113 10.24 -8.24 -8.21
N SER A 114 9.73 -9.18 -9.02
CA SER A 114 10.13 -10.59 -8.98
C SER A 114 11.56 -10.82 -9.52
N THR A 115 11.99 -10.05 -10.52
CA THR A 115 13.40 -10.03 -10.97
C THR A 115 14.33 -9.39 -9.94
N PHE A 116 13.89 -8.37 -9.19
CA PHE A 116 14.68 -7.81 -8.08
C PHE A 116 14.76 -8.77 -6.87
N LYS A 117 13.67 -9.47 -6.53
CA LYS A 117 13.67 -10.58 -5.57
C LYS A 117 14.69 -11.64 -5.95
N TYR A 118 14.73 -12.01 -7.23
CA TYR A 118 15.73 -12.94 -7.77
C TYR A 118 17.16 -12.43 -7.54
N LEU A 119 17.46 -11.17 -7.87
CA LEU A 119 18.80 -10.57 -7.66
C LEU A 119 19.25 -10.62 -6.19
N LEU A 120 18.34 -10.28 -5.26
CA LEU A 120 18.58 -10.34 -3.81
C LEU A 120 18.88 -11.77 -3.31
N ARG A 121 18.25 -12.78 -3.92
CA ARG A 121 18.37 -14.20 -3.51
C ARG A 121 19.50 -14.97 -4.22
N ALA A 122 19.90 -14.55 -5.42
CA ALA A 122 20.88 -15.24 -6.26
C ALA A 122 22.30 -15.28 -5.65
N PRO A 123 23.24 -16.10 -6.18
CA PRO A 123 24.62 -16.20 -5.70
C PRO A 123 25.41 -14.87 -5.75
N SER A 124 26.63 -14.85 -5.21
CA SER A 124 27.45 -13.63 -5.10
C SER A 124 27.78 -12.94 -6.44
N GLN A 125 27.78 -13.68 -7.55
CA GLN A 125 28.08 -13.17 -8.89
C GLN A 125 27.07 -12.10 -9.37
N THR A 126 25.84 -12.08 -8.84
CA THR A 126 24.83 -11.06 -9.17
C THR A 126 24.87 -9.80 -8.29
N ALA A 127 25.86 -9.66 -7.39
CA ALA A 127 25.81 -8.62 -6.35
C ALA A 127 25.86 -7.17 -6.85
N TYR A 128 26.29 -6.94 -8.09
CA TYR A 128 26.30 -5.63 -8.76
C TYR A 128 25.11 -5.44 -9.71
N ALA A 129 24.44 -6.51 -10.13
CA ALA A 129 23.35 -6.42 -11.10
C ALA A 129 22.14 -5.73 -10.47
N GLY A 130 21.70 -4.65 -11.12
CA GLY A 130 20.66 -3.74 -10.68
C GLY A 130 21.21 -2.41 -10.15
N GLN A 131 22.52 -2.27 -9.88
CA GLN A 131 23.08 -0.99 -9.42
C GLN A 131 22.92 0.12 -10.46
N SER A 132 23.12 -0.20 -11.75
CA SER A 132 22.90 0.75 -12.85
C SER A 132 21.45 1.23 -12.89
N THR A 133 20.49 0.30 -12.71
CA THR A 133 19.05 0.60 -12.63
C THR A 133 18.71 1.49 -11.44
N ILE A 134 19.26 1.21 -10.26
CA ILE A 134 19.00 1.99 -9.04
C ILE A 134 19.59 3.40 -9.15
N GLN A 135 20.79 3.54 -9.73
CA GLN A 135 21.37 4.86 -10.00
C GLN A 135 20.53 5.63 -11.03
N LYS A 136 20.08 4.98 -12.11
CA LYS A 136 19.16 5.62 -13.08
C LYS A 136 17.84 6.07 -12.43
N LEU A 137 17.23 5.25 -11.58
CA LEU A 137 16.01 5.64 -10.85
C LEU A 137 16.24 6.84 -9.92
N LYS A 138 17.41 6.94 -9.29
CA LYS A 138 17.82 8.13 -8.55
C LYS A 138 17.95 9.35 -9.47
N ASP A 139 18.57 9.20 -10.65
CA ASP A 139 18.72 10.28 -11.62
C ASP A 139 17.35 10.76 -12.15
N ASP A 140 16.42 9.83 -12.42
CA ASP A 140 15.04 10.12 -12.80
C ASP A 140 14.28 10.86 -11.68
N LEU A 141 14.47 10.49 -10.39
CA LEU A 141 13.92 11.22 -9.24
C LEU A 141 14.52 12.63 -9.10
N GLN A 142 15.81 12.81 -9.37
CA GLN A 142 16.47 14.11 -9.34
C GLN A 142 15.99 15.01 -10.49
N ALA A 143 15.81 14.47 -11.70
CA ALA A 143 15.21 15.17 -12.83
C ALA A 143 13.76 15.62 -12.49
N PHE A 144 12.95 14.72 -11.93
CA PHE A 144 11.60 15.03 -11.47
C PHE A 144 11.59 16.14 -10.40
N THR A 145 12.52 16.10 -9.45
CA THR A 145 12.68 17.15 -8.42
C THR A 145 12.92 18.52 -9.06
N LEU A 146 13.81 18.60 -10.06
CA LEU A 146 14.10 19.85 -10.78
C LEU A 146 12.89 20.35 -11.58
N GLU A 147 12.16 19.46 -12.25
CA GLU A 147 10.93 19.83 -12.96
C GLU A 147 9.85 20.37 -12.01
N VAL A 148 9.60 19.71 -10.87
CA VAL A 148 8.66 20.19 -9.83
C VAL A 148 9.09 21.52 -9.23
N GLN A 149 10.41 21.72 -9.03
CA GLN A 149 10.94 23.00 -8.58
C GLN A 149 10.67 24.12 -9.59
N GLN A 150 10.66 23.84 -10.90
CA GLN A 150 10.44 24.82 -11.96
C GLN A 150 8.97 24.98 -12.39
N CYS A 151 8.11 23.99 -12.14
CA CYS A 151 6.73 23.98 -12.64
C CYS A 151 5.84 25.03 -11.96
N SER A 152 4.78 25.44 -12.67
CA SER A 152 3.69 26.22 -12.07
C SER A 152 2.85 25.33 -11.15
N LYS A 153 2.03 25.95 -10.30
CA LYS A 153 1.08 25.21 -9.44
C LYS A 153 0.05 24.44 -10.26
N ASP A 154 -0.38 25.01 -11.38
CA ASP A 154 -1.46 24.46 -12.20
C ASP A 154 -0.94 23.28 -13.05
N SER A 155 0.35 23.30 -13.45
CA SER A 155 1.03 22.18 -14.14
C SER A 155 1.50 21.04 -13.21
N LEU A 156 1.56 21.25 -11.88
CA LEU A 156 2.14 20.28 -10.94
C LEU A 156 1.52 18.88 -11.04
N LYS A 157 0.21 18.79 -11.26
CA LYS A 157 -0.49 17.50 -11.43
C LYS A 157 -0.05 16.77 -12.71
N GLU A 158 0.20 17.50 -13.79
CA GLU A 158 0.68 16.95 -15.05
C GLU A 158 2.13 16.47 -14.91
N THR A 159 2.99 17.24 -14.24
CA THR A 159 4.37 16.83 -13.92
C THR A 159 4.41 15.58 -13.04
N ILE A 160 3.56 15.46 -12.02
CA ILE A 160 3.46 14.23 -11.20
C ILE A 160 2.99 13.05 -12.06
N SER A 161 2.01 13.27 -12.94
CA SER A 161 1.49 12.23 -13.84
C SER A 161 2.55 11.72 -14.82
N SER A 162 3.39 12.59 -15.39
CA SER A 162 4.42 12.21 -16.36
C SER A 162 5.56 11.35 -15.79
N TYR A 163 5.68 11.29 -14.45
CA TYR A 163 6.61 10.47 -13.68
C TYR A 163 5.96 9.29 -12.93
N HIS A 164 4.65 9.04 -13.11
CA HIS A 164 3.91 8.00 -12.40
C HIS A 164 4.57 6.60 -12.44
N VAL A 165 5.10 6.19 -13.61
CA VAL A 165 5.80 4.91 -13.77
C VAL A 165 7.03 4.81 -12.86
N VAL A 166 7.84 5.86 -12.77
CA VAL A 166 9.04 5.89 -11.91
C VAL A 166 8.63 5.78 -10.44
N LEU A 167 7.59 6.51 -10.02
CA LEU A 167 7.07 6.47 -8.65
C LEU A 167 6.58 5.07 -8.25
N VAL A 168 5.80 4.40 -9.11
CA VAL A 168 5.26 3.05 -8.86
C VAL A 168 6.38 1.98 -8.80
N ILE A 169 7.44 2.12 -9.60
CA ILE A 169 8.60 1.22 -9.56
C ILE A 169 9.46 1.47 -8.31
N VAL A 170 9.73 2.73 -7.96
CA VAL A 170 10.49 3.09 -6.75
C VAL A 170 9.76 2.61 -5.49
N GLU A 171 8.44 2.81 -5.41
CA GLU A 171 7.61 2.31 -4.31
C GLU A 171 7.75 0.78 -4.15
N GLY A 172 7.58 0.02 -5.23
CA GLY A 172 7.71 -1.44 -5.19
C GLY A 172 9.10 -1.94 -4.78
N ILE A 173 10.18 -1.24 -5.17
CA ILE A 173 11.55 -1.55 -4.76
C ILE A 173 11.78 -1.21 -3.28
N LEU A 174 11.26 -0.08 -2.79
CA LEU A 174 11.38 0.32 -1.40
C LEU A 174 10.59 -0.62 -0.47
N ALA A 175 9.37 -1.02 -0.85
CA ALA A 175 8.57 -2.01 -0.13
C ALA A 175 9.29 -3.37 -0.04
N LEU A 176 10.03 -3.77 -1.10
CA LEU A 176 10.86 -4.98 -1.05
C LEU A 176 12.02 -4.85 -0.05
N CYS A 177 12.68 -3.69 -0.04
CA CYS A 177 13.77 -3.42 0.87
C CYS A 177 13.27 -3.35 2.32
N GLU A 178 12.11 -2.75 2.56
CA GLU A 178 11.39 -2.74 3.84
C GLU A 178 11.15 -4.17 4.36
N GLU A 179 10.58 -5.06 3.54
CA GLU A 179 10.36 -6.48 3.89
C GLU A 179 11.69 -7.16 4.28
N VAL A 180 12.75 -6.93 3.50
CA VAL A 180 14.07 -7.54 3.73
C VAL A 180 14.73 -7.03 5.01
N VAL A 181 14.74 -5.71 5.28
CA VAL A 181 15.41 -5.17 6.46
C VAL A 181 14.64 -5.40 7.76
N SER A 182 13.30 -5.48 7.67
CA SER A 182 12.42 -5.78 8.81
C SER A 182 12.42 -7.26 9.18
N SER A 183 12.72 -8.15 8.23
CA SER A 183 12.74 -9.59 8.46
C SER A 183 13.99 -10.05 9.24
N LYS A 184 13.73 -10.72 10.38
CA LYS A 184 14.76 -11.32 11.23
C LYS A 184 15.51 -12.49 10.58
N THR A 185 14.97 -13.08 9.52
CA THR A 185 15.54 -14.25 8.83
C THR A 185 16.32 -13.88 7.56
N SER A 186 16.34 -12.60 7.17
CA SER A 186 17.07 -12.12 5.99
C SER A 186 18.59 -12.37 6.09
N SER A 187 19.17 -12.83 4.99
CA SER A 187 20.62 -13.05 4.89
C SER A 187 21.39 -11.72 4.92
N SER A 188 22.66 -11.76 5.36
CA SER A 188 23.50 -10.57 5.37
C SER A 188 23.76 -9.98 3.97
N LYS A 189 23.71 -10.80 2.90
CA LYS A 189 23.79 -10.31 1.51
C LYS A 189 22.56 -9.46 1.17
N MET A 190 21.37 -9.98 1.45
CA MET A 190 20.10 -9.29 1.17
C MET A 190 20.03 -7.98 1.94
N ILE A 191 20.31 -8.00 3.25
CA ILE A 191 20.30 -6.80 4.09
C ILE A 191 21.29 -5.75 3.54
N ARG A 192 22.50 -6.15 3.12
CA ARG A 192 23.48 -5.21 2.55
C ARG A 192 22.98 -4.57 1.26
N ILE A 193 22.51 -5.37 0.28
CA ILE A 193 22.02 -4.85 -1.00
C ILE A 193 20.81 -3.93 -0.78
N SER A 194 19.84 -4.34 0.02
CA SER A 194 18.70 -3.49 0.38
C SER A 194 19.13 -2.22 1.11
N SER A 195 20.17 -2.27 1.96
CA SER A 195 20.73 -1.07 2.61
C SER A 195 21.35 -0.10 1.59
N ASP A 196 22.15 -0.60 0.65
CA ASP A 196 22.79 0.22 -0.38
C ASP A 196 21.73 0.86 -1.31
N VAL A 197 20.64 0.14 -1.61
CA VAL A 197 19.50 0.63 -2.41
C VAL A 197 18.76 1.76 -1.69
N VAL A 198 18.41 1.58 -0.41
CA VAL A 198 17.63 2.60 0.33
C VAL A 198 18.49 3.83 0.67
N ILE A 199 19.80 3.66 0.89
CA ILE A 199 20.75 4.78 1.00
C ILE A 199 20.83 5.57 -0.32
N THR A 200 20.70 4.90 -1.47
CA THR A 200 20.78 5.56 -2.79
C THR A 200 19.48 6.28 -3.16
N LEU A 201 18.32 5.62 -2.98
CA LEU A 201 17.02 6.16 -3.37
C LEU A 201 16.35 7.04 -2.30
N GLY A 202 16.53 6.72 -1.01
CA GLY A 202 15.81 7.36 0.10
C GLY A 202 15.98 8.87 0.17
N PRO A 203 17.22 9.41 0.17
CA PRO A 203 17.45 10.85 0.17
C PRO A 203 16.88 11.54 -1.08
N ALA A 204 17.06 10.95 -2.27
CA ALA A 204 16.53 11.52 -3.52
C ALA A 204 14.99 11.55 -3.55
N LEU A 205 14.34 10.51 -3.02
CA LEU A 205 12.90 10.46 -2.85
C LEU A 205 12.41 11.51 -1.84
N LEU A 206 13.11 11.72 -0.73
CA LEU A 206 12.73 12.70 0.28
C LEU A 206 12.85 14.14 -0.23
N GLU A 207 13.92 14.47 -0.96
CA GLU A 207 14.07 15.76 -1.65
C GLU A 207 12.94 16.00 -2.67
N MET A 208 12.60 14.97 -3.46
CA MET A 208 11.50 15.00 -4.42
C MET A 208 10.15 15.26 -3.74
N LEU A 209 9.85 14.56 -2.64
CA LEU A 209 8.65 14.78 -1.84
C LEU A 209 8.61 16.19 -1.24
N ARG A 210 9.74 16.69 -0.70
CA ARG A 210 9.83 18.07 -0.18
C ARG A 210 9.60 19.10 -1.28
N ALA A 211 10.11 18.87 -2.49
CA ALA A 211 9.84 19.72 -3.65
C ALA A 211 8.35 19.74 -4.03
N ILE A 212 7.64 18.61 -3.98
CA ILE A 212 6.18 18.56 -4.21
C ILE A 212 5.42 19.34 -3.13
N VAL A 213 5.79 19.17 -1.85
CA VAL A 213 5.21 19.93 -0.73
C VAL A 213 5.42 21.43 -0.93
N GLN A 214 6.65 21.87 -1.20
CA GLN A 214 6.95 23.28 -1.45
C GLN A 214 6.25 23.84 -2.70
N ALA A 215 6.20 23.07 -3.79
CA ALA A 215 5.54 23.49 -5.03
C ALA A 215 4.03 23.66 -4.87
N SER A 216 3.38 22.75 -4.15
CA SER A 216 1.95 22.87 -3.83
C SER A 216 1.65 24.05 -2.90
N GLN A 217 2.59 24.44 -2.03
CA GLN A 217 2.43 25.58 -1.09
C GLN A 217 2.54 26.97 -1.76
N ARG A 218 3.03 27.04 -3.01
CA ARG A 218 3.20 28.30 -3.75
C ARG A 218 1.87 29.06 -3.84
N LYS A 219 1.86 30.32 -3.40
CA LYS A 219 0.72 31.23 -3.56
C LYS A 219 0.52 31.52 -5.05
N GLN A 220 -0.69 31.35 -5.57
CA GLN A 220 -1.04 31.88 -6.90
C GLN A 220 -0.84 33.40 -6.90
N LYS A 221 -0.12 33.93 -7.89
CA LYS A 221 -0.01 35.38 -8.13
C LYS A 221 -1.35 35.90 -8.68
N GLY A 222 -2.29 36.25 -7.79
CA GLY A 222 -3.55 36.88 -8.18
C GLY A 222 -4.58 37.00 -7.06
N ASN A 223 -4.89 35.91 -6.36
CA ASN A 223 -6.02 35.87 -5.43
C ASN A 223 -5.68 36.36 -4.01
N LYS A 224 -5.99 37.64 -3.75
CA LYS A 224 -6.15 38.17 -2.39
C LYS A 224 -7.55 37.81 -1.87
N GLY A 225 -7.65 36.72 -1.12
CA GLY A 225 -8.83 36.41 -0.30
C GLY A 225 -9.38 35.00 -0.48
N GLN A 226 -8.80 34.03 0.23
CA GLN A 226 -9.45 32.85 0.83
C GLN A 226 -8.34 31.97 1.46
N ASP A 227 -8.04 32.19 2.74
CA ASP A 227 -7.03 31.39 3.46
C ASP A 227 -7.50 29.96 3.79
N VAL A 228 -8.82 29.71 3.76
CA VAL A 228 -9.45 28.42 4.10
C VAL A 228 -9.17 27.32 3.06
N GLY A 229 -8.82 27.68 1.82
CA GLY A 229 -8.58 26.72 0.73
C GLY A 229 -7.17 26.12 0.68
N LYS A 230 -6.28 26.45 1.63
CA LYS A 230 -4.86 26.07 1.55
C LYS A 230 -4.54 24.66 2.01
N SER A 231 -5.15 24.14 3.07
CA SER A 231 -4.92 22.77 3.55
C SER A 231 -5.30 21.74 2.48
N ARG A 232 -6.56 21.81 2.03
CA ARG A 232 -7.19 20.85 1.10
C ARG A 232 -6.38 20.54 -0.15
N LEU A 233 -5.60 21.50 -0.69
CA LEU A 233 -4.80 21.27 -1.90
C LEU A 233 -3.60 20.35 -1.69
N HIS A 234 -3.05 20.27 -0.48
CA HIS A 234 -1.97 19.32 -0.15
C HIS A 234 -2.51 17.91 -0.01
N ASP A 235 -3.60 17.79 0.75
CA ASP A 235 -4.32 16.55 0.99
C ASP A 235 -4.72 15.91 -0.34
N ILE A 236 -5.28 16.71 -1.26
CA ILE A 236 -5.72 16.28 -2.59
C ILE A 236 -4.57 15.82 -3.51
N LEU A 237 -3.35 16.37 -3.38
CA LEU A 237 -2.23 16.02 -4.27
C LEU A 237 -1.52 14.73 -3.85
N LEU A 238 -1.21 14.55 -2.56
CA LEU A 238 -0.62 13.30 -2.06
C LEU A 238 -1.61 12.14 -2.18
N CYS A 239 -2.88 12.37 -1.85
CA CYS A 239 -3.93 11.35 -1.96
C CYS A 239 -4.36 11.03 -3.40
N GLN A 240 -3.85 11.75 -4.42
CA GLN A 240 -4.04 11.39 -5.84
C GLN A 240 -3.03 10.36 -6.34
N VAL A 241 -1.91 10.14 -5.63
CA VAL A 241 -0.89 9.16 -6.02
C VAL A 241 -0.46 8.33 -4.79
N PRO A 242 -1.17 7.22 -4.51
CA PRO A 242 -0.90 6.32 -3.38
C PRO A 242 0.59 5.94 -3.22
N ALA A 243 1.29 5.73 -4.34
CA ALA A 243 2.71 5.38 -4.37
C ALA A 243 3.63 6.39 -3.67
N LEU A 244 3.26 7.68 -3.58
CA LEU A 244 4.01 8.68 -2.82
C LEU A 244 3.93 8.40 -1.31
N ILE A 245 2.73 8.13 -0.81
CA ILE A 245 2.46 7.80 0.59
C ILE A 245 3.12 6.47 0.95
N ASP A 246 2.96 5.43 0.13
CA ASP A 246 3.58 4.11 0.36
C ASP A 246 5.12 4.16 0.33
N SER A 247 5.71 4.94 -0.58
CA SER A 247 7.18 5.10 -0.63
C SER A 247 7.71 5.78 0.61
N PHE A 248 7.07 6.87 1.06
CA PHE A 248 7.46 7.58 2.28
C PHE A 248 7.23 6.75 3.55
N THR A 249 6.13 6.00 3.60
CA THR A 249 5.83 5.00 4.64
C THR A 249 6.95 3.97 4.75
N SER A 250 7.40 3.44 3.61
CA SER A 250 8.50 2.48 3.53
C SER A 250 9.79 3.09 4.11
N LEU A 251 10.12 4.34 3.74
CA LEU A 251 11.30 5.05 4.30
C LEU A 251 11.24 5.20 5.83
N ILE A 252 10.10 5.65 6.38
CA ILE A 252 9.91 5.81 7.83
C ILE A 252 10.10 4.48 8.55
N HIS A 253 9.50 3.39 8.04
CA HIS A 253 9.64 2.09 8.68
C HIS A 253 11.09 1.57 8.61
N ILE A 254 11.76 1.73 7.46
CA ILE A 254 13.19 1.42 7.31
C ILE A 254 14.04 2.21 8.31
N TYR A 255 13.75 3.51 8.51
CA TYR A 255 14.45 4.34 9.50
C TYR A 255 14.25 3.81 10.93
N SER A 256 12.99 3.59 11.31
CA SER A 256 12.54 3.03 12.60
C SER A 256 13.19 1.68 12.94
N VAL A 257 13.34 0.80 11.94
CA VAL A 257 14.04 -0.48 12.08
C VAL A 257 15.56 -0.29 12.18
N SER A 258 16.13 0.69 11.46
CA SER A 258 17.57 0.98 11.48
C SER A 258 18.05 1.52 12.84
N GLU A 259 17.22 2.31 13.53
CA GLU A 259 17.50 2.79 14.90
C GLU A 259 17.75 1.64 15.88
N GLN A 260 17.06 0.51 15.68
CA GLN A 260 17.11 -0.66 16.55
C GLN A 260 18.07 -1.77 16.06
N SER A 261 18.73 -1.59 14.91
CA SER A 261 19.46 -2.67 14.21
C SER A 261 20.93 -2.33 13.94
N ARG A 262 21.84 -3.01 14.64
CA ARG A 262 23.31 -2.92 14.40
C ARG A 262 23.73 -3.30 12.97
N LYS A 263 22.88 -3.99 12.20
CA LYS A 263 23.16 -4.34 10.79
C LYS A 263 22.89 -3.17 9.82
N LEU A 264 22.17 -2.14 10.26
CA LEU A 264 21.68 -1.04 9.43
C LEU A 264 22.30 0.31 9.82
N MET A 265 23.44 0.31 10.52
CA MET A 265 24.12 1.53 11.00
C MET A 265 24.32 2.58 9.89
N ARG A 266 24.72 2.16 8.68
CA ARG A 266 24.90 3.07 7.54
C ARG A 266 23.59 3.72 7.08
N VAL A 267 22.47 2.99 7.15
CA VAL A 267 21.13 3.53 6.80
C VAL A 267 20.74 4.58 7.84
N LYS A 268 20.90 4.24 9.13
CA LYS A 268 20.68 5.13 10.28
C LYS A 268 21.51 6.42 10.18
N GLU A 269 22.80 6.32 9.86
CA GLU A 269 23.71 7.46 9.76
C GLU A 269 23.29 8.42 8.63
N VAL A 270 22.91 7.90 7.46
CA VAL A 270 22.41 8.72 6.34
C VAL A 270 21.05 9.34 6.69
N TYR A 271 20.13 8.56 7.25
CA TYR A 271 18.77 9.02 7.52
C TYR A 271 18.68 10.00 8.69
N LYS A 272 19.63 9.97 9.64
CA LYS A 272 19.79 11.02 10.66
C LYS A 272 20.18 12.40 10.11
N GLN A 273 20.73 12.47 8.89
CA GLN A 273 21.09 13.73 8.22
C GLN A 273 19.95 14.28 7.36
N CYS A 274 18.86 13.54 7.20
CA CYS A 274 17.71 13.93 6.38
C CYS A 274 16.71 14.77 7.18
N GLU A 275 16.17 15.84 6.57
CA GLU A 275 15.09 16.65 7.16
C GLU A 275 13.73 16.03 6.84
N TRP A 276 13.13 15.35 7.83
CA TRP A 276 11.89 14.58 7.66
C TRP A 276 10.60 15.38 7.95
N GLN A 277 10.67 16.35 8.88
CA GLN A 277 9.48 16.91 9.54
C GLN A 277 8.49 17.57 8.55
N ASP A 278 8.97 18.40 7.62
CA ASP A 278 8.14 19.08 6.62
C ASP A 278 7.28 18.11 5.77
N VAL A 279 7.86 16.98 5.37
CA VAL A 279 7.18 15.96 4.57
C VAL A 279 6.27 15.11 5.47
N PHE A 280 6.72 14.85 6.70
CA PHE A 280 5.98 14.11 7.71
C PHE A 280 4.67 14.81 8.10
N ASP A 281 4.71 16.09 8.47
CA ASP A 281 3.55 16.85 8.93
C ASP A 281 2.47 16.96 7.84
N VAL A 282 2.88 17.21 6.60
CA VAL A 282 1.95 17.30 5.46
C VAL A 282 1.37 15.94 5.10
N THR A 283 2.17 14.86 5.11
CA THR A 283 1.64 13.51 4.86
C THR A 283 0.73 13.04 6.00
N LEU A 284 1.04 13.38 7.25
CA LEU A 284 0.21 13.07 8.42
C LEU A 284 -1.13 13.79 8.38
N THR A 285 -1.12 15.09 8.07
CA THR A 285 -2.33 15.88 7.88
C THR A 285 -3.21 15.30 6.77
N ALA A 286 -2.61 15.01 5.61
CA ALA A 286 -3.31 14.41 4.48
C ALA A 286 -3.93 13.05 4.82
N ALA A 287 -3.19 12.17 5.50
CA ALA A 287 -3.66 10.85 5.90
C ALA A 287 -4.83 10.92 6.91
N ILE A 288 -4.72 11.80 7.92
CA ILE A 288 -5.79 12.03 8.91
C ILE A 288 -7.05 12.56 8.22
N HIS A 289 -6.92 13.61 7.40
CA HIS A 289 -8.06 14.21 6.69
C HIS A 289 -8.73 13.20 5.74
N HIS A 290 -7.95 12.42 4.98
CA HIS A 290 -8.49 11.44 4.03
C HIS A 290 -9.22 10.27 4.69
N VAL A 291 -8.76 9.80 5.85
CA VAL A 291 -9.36 8.65 6.56
C VAL A 291 -10.54 9.07 7.45
N PHE A 292 -10.45 10.23 8.13
CA PHE A 292 -11.36 10.57 9.24
C PHE A 292 -12.22 11.82 9.03
N GLU A 293 -11.78 12.79 8.23
CA GLU A 293 -12.51 14.07 8.05
C GLU A 293 -13.31 14.13 6.74
N ARG A 294 -13.11 13.15 5.86
CA ARG A 294 -13.90 12.99 4.64
C ARG A 294 -15.19 12.22 4.97
N ASP A 295 -16.34 12.79 4.59
CA ASP A 295 -17.64 12.11 4.67
C ASP A 295 -17.68 10.88 3.74
N LEU A 296 -17.24 9.74 4.25
CA LEU A 296 -17.20 8.47 3.52
C LEU A 296 -18.58 7.82 3.54
N SER A 297 -19.42 8.16 2.56
CA SER A 297 -20.61 7.36 2.26
C SER A 297 -20.17 6.00 1.68
N GLN A 298 -20.62 4.87 2.26
CA GLN A 298 -20.20 3.54 1.76
C GLN A 298 -20.62 3.28 0.30
N SER A 299 -21.61 4.03 -0.21
CA SER A 299 -22.03 3.99 -1.62
C SER A 299 -20.95 4.49 -2.60
N GLU A 300 -19.98 5.29 -2.16
CA GLU A 300 -18.88 5.78 -3.01
C GLU A 300 -17.65 4.87 -2.90
N LEU A 301 -17.41 4.31 -1.71
CA LEU A 301 -16.28 3.39 -1.44
C LEU A 301 -16.29 2.14 -2.33
N SER A 302 -17.46 1.67 -2.80
CA SER A 302 -17.56 0.49 -3.68
C SER A 302 -17.37 0.77 -5.18
N VAL A 303 -17.10 2.02 -5.58
CA VAL A 303 -17.16 2.45 -7.00
C VAL A 303 -15.78 2.88 -7.54
N ASN A 304 -14.79 3.14 -6.69
CA ASN A 304 -13.52 3.75 -7.09
C ASN A 304 -12.29 3.04 -6.49
N GLU A 305 -11.69 2.12 -7.25
CA GLU A 305 -10.49 1.35 -6.86
C GLU A 305 -9.32 2.26 -6.39
N ASN A 306 -9.17 3.45 -6.97
CA ASN A 306 -8.10 4.38 -6.61
C ASN A 306 -8.31 5.00 -5.22
N GLU A 307 -9.56 5.22 -4.79
CA GLU A 307 -9.86 5.75 -3.46
C GLU A 307 -9.68 4.69 -2.38
N ILE A 308 -10.04 3.43 -2.67
CA ILE A 308 -9.71 2.27 -1.84
C ILE A 308 -8.19 2.15 -1.66
N GLY A 309 -7.42 2.23 -2.76
CA GLY A 309 -5.96 2.18 -2.74
C GLY A 309 -5.33 3.32 -1.91
N THR A 310 -5.84 4.55 -2.04
CA THR A 310 -5.41 5.68 -1.22
C THR A 310 -5.73 5.45 0.26
N LEU A 311 -6.94 4.99 0.58
CA LEU A 311 -7.35 4.74 1.97
C LEU A 311 -6.46 3.68 2.63
N HIS A 312 -6.14 2.58 1.94
CA HIS A 312 -5.17 1.59 2.41
C HIS A 312 -3.78 2.18 2.66
N SER A 313 -3.31 3.05 1.77
CA SER A 313 -2.01 3.72 1.89
C SER A 313 -1.95 4.64 3.11
N CYS A 314 -3.02 5.42 3.34
CA CYS A 314 -3.15 6.28 4.52
C CYS A 314 -3.24 5.47 5.82
N LEU A 315 -4.01 4.38 5.85
CA LEU A 315 -4.08 3.47 7.01
C LEU A 315 -2.72 2.80 7.29
N ARG A 316 -2.01 2.33 6.26
CA ARG A 316 -0.65 1.77 6.38
C ARG A 316 0.34 2.82 6.90
N PHE A 317 0.28 4.05 6.39
CA PHE A 317 1.10 5.16 6.88
C PHE A 317 0.87 5.40 8.38
N LEU A 318 -0.39 5.64 8.79
CA LEU A 318 -0.74 5.89 10.20
C LEU A 318 -0.31 4.73 11.12
N LYS A 319 -0.43 3.49 10.65
CA LYS A 319 0.03 2.28 11.35
C LYS A 319 1.54 2.27 11.56
N VAL A 320 2.32 2.63 10.54
CA VAL A 320 3.79 2.74 10.62
C VAL A 320 4.21 3.91 11.53
N VAL A 321 3.50 5.05 11.47
CA VAL A 321 3.68 6.20 12.36
C VAL A 321 3.55 5.76 13.82
N CYS A 322 2.45 5.10 14.19
CA CYS A 322 2.24 4.55 15.53
C CYS A 322 3.42 3.67 16.01
N LEU A 323 3.90 2.75 15.16
CA LEU A 323 4.99 1.81 15.49
C LEU A 323 6.39 2.43 15.49
N SER A 324 6.54 3.68 15.05
CA SER A 324 7.83 4.31 14.76
C SER A 324 8.11 5.59 15.53
N CYS A 325 7.10 6.41 15.83
CA CYS A 325 7.33 7.73 16.44
C CYS A 325 7.97 7.66 17.84
N SER A 326 7.75 6.61 18.62
CA SER A 326 8.47 6.40 19.90
C SER A 326 9.98 6.08 19.75
N LYS A 327 10.48 5.96 18.51
CA LYS A 327 11.87 5.60 18.17
C LYS A 327 12.56 6.64 17.28
N LEU A 328 11.80 7.59 16.74
CA LEU A 328 12.26 8.59 15.78
C LEU A 328 12.14 9.98 16.41
N GLU A 329 13.06 10.87 16.08
CA GLU A 329 13.05 12.27 16.53
C GLU A 329 12.03 13.11 15.71
N LEU A 330 10.83 12.56 15.47
CA LEU A 330 9.72 13.20 14.77
C LEU A 330 8.75 13.80 15.78
N HIS A 331 8.37 15.06 15.58
CA HIS A 331 7.42 15.71 16.47
C HIS A 331 5.98 15.32 16.09
N LEU A 332 5.20 14.93 17.10
CA LEU A 332 3.76 14.67 17.01
C LEU A 332 3.01 15.70 17.88
N PRO A 333 1.76 16.04 17.56
CA PRO A 333 0.87 16.75 18.48
C PRO A 333 0.71 15.99 19.81
N ASP A 334 0.69 16.70 20.93
CA ASP A 334 0.66 16.08 22.29
C ASP A 334 -0.52 15.11 22.48
N ASP A 335 -1.68 15.43 21.92
CA ASP A 335 -2.91 14.64 22.02
C ASP A 335 -3.14 13.69 20.81
N PHE A 336 -2.16 13.55 19.92
CA PHE A 336 -2.24 12.72 18.70
C PHE A 336 -2.75 11.31 18.97
N HIS A 337 -2.21 10.64 19.99
CA HIS A 337 -2.57 9.25 20.31
C HIS A 337 -4.05 9.12 20.73
N PHE A 338 -4.56 10.06 21.52
CA PHE A 338 -5.95 10.06 21.98
C PHE A 338 -6.92 10.44 20.85
N ARG A 339 -6.59 11.47 20.05
CA ARG A 339 -7.37 11.84 18.86
C ARG A 339 -7.42 10.70 17.85
N LEU A 340 -6.29 10.06 17.56
CA LEU A 340 -6.23 8.95 16.60
C LEU A 340 -7.04 7.75 17.08
N LEU A 341 -7.00 7.41 18.37
CA LEU A 341 -7.85 6.36 18.94
C LEU A 341 -9.33 6.69 18.75
N ALA A 342 -9.78 7.87 19.16
CA ALA A 342 -11.17 8.30 19.05
C ALA A 342 -11.66 8.33 17.59
N SER A 343 -10.88 8.92 16.68
CA SER A 343 -11.22 8.98 15.26
C SER A 343 -11.25 7.58 14.61
N THR A 344 -10.34 6.68 14.98
CA THR A 344 -10.32 5.31 14.44
C THR A 344 -11.48 4.47 14.96
N LEU A 345 -11.85 4.60 16.24
CA LEU A 345 -13.03 3.93 16.79
C LEU A 345 -14.32 4.45 16.14
N ASN A 346 -14.45 5.76 15.93
CA ASN A 346 -15.60 6.35 15.23
C ASN A 346 -15.66 5.90 13.75
N PHE A 347 -14.53 5.85 13.05
CA PHE A 347 -14.42 5.34 11.68
C PHE A 347 -14.86 3.87 11.58
N LEU A 348 -14.35 2.99 12.46
CA LEU A 348 -14.76 1.58 12.51
C LEU A 348 -16.26 1.44 12.78
N ARG A 349 -16.80 2.25 13.70
CA ARG A 349 -18.23 2.28 14.02
C ARG A 349 -19.09 2.69 12.82
N LEU A 350 -18.68 3.71 12.05
CA LEU A 350 -19.37 4.12 10.83
C LEU A 350 -19.33 3.02 9.75
N LEU A 351 -18.25 2.24 9.66
CA LEU A 351 -18.19 1.10 8.75
C LEU A 351 -19.13 -0.04 9.15
N GLU A 352 -19.30 -0.28 10.45
CA GLU A 352 -20.21 -1.31 10.97
C GLU A 352 -21.69 -0.91 10.84
N LEU A 353 -22.05 0.34 11.16
CA LEU A 353 -23.38 0.92 10.96
C LEU A 353 -23.87 0.81 9.51
N ASN A 354 -22.98 1.01 8.54
CA ASN A 354 -23.36 0.89 7.13
C ASN A 354 -23.48 -0.58 6.69
N LYS A 355 -22.77 -1.52 7.33
CA LYS A 355 -22.90 -2.96 7.08
C LYS A 355 -24.28 -3.49 7.49
N THR A 356 -24.84 -3.03 8.62
CA THR A 356 -26.19 -3.41 9.08
C THR A 356 -27.29 -2.80 8.20
N ASN A 357 -27.18 -1.51 7.86
CA ASN A 357 -28.14 -0.82 6.98
C ASN A 357 -28.29 -1.49 5.59
N CYS A 358 -27.23 -2.09 5.04
CA CYS A 358 -27.31 -2.85 3.78
C CYS A 358 -27.99 -4.22 3.91
N THR A 359 -28.06 -4.83 5.10
CA THR A 359 -28.76 -6.10 5.31
C THR A 359 -30.28 -5.94 5.53
N ASP A 360 -30.74 -4.77 5.97
CA ASP A 360 -32.15 -4.52 6.33
C ASP A 360 -33.01 -4.00 5.17
N ALA A 361 -32.48 -3.93 3.95
CA ALA A 361 -33.28 -3.67 2.75
C ALA A 361 -34.25 -4.84 2.50
N PRO A 362 -35.58 -4.65 2.61
CA PRO A 362 -36.51 -5.76 2.53
C PRO A 362 -36.55 -6.34 1.12
N LYS A 363 -36.28 -7.65 1.00
CA LYS A 363 -36.60 -8.43 -0.20
C LYS A 363 -38.12 -8.53 -0.34
N ASN A 364 -38.74 -7.51 -0.93
CA ASN A 364 -40.15 -7.52 -1.29
C ASN A 364 -40.43 -8.61 -2.33
N ASN A 365 -40.88 -9.77 -1.87
CA ASN A 365 -41.42 -10.84 -2.69
C ASN A 365 -42.95 -10.92 -2.50
N GLY A 366 -43.67 -10.67 -3.59
CA GLY A 366 -45.09 -11.02 -3.75
C GLY A 366 -46.08 -9.84 -3.63
N VAL A 367 -47.23 -9.83 -4.32
CA VAL A 367 -47.88 -10.89 -5.15
C VAL A 367 -48.82 -10.27 -6.21
N HIS A 368 -49.07 -11.07 -7.28
CA HIS A 368 -50.13 -11.00 -8.33
C HIS A 368 -49.94 -9.98 -9.48
N LEU A 369 -50.35 -10.24 -10.74
CA LEU A 369 -50.93 -11.43 -11.45
C LEU A 369 -50.12 -11.68 -12.76
N GLU A 370 -50.34 -12.66 -13.66
CA GLU A 370 -51.23 -13.84 -13.77
C GLU A 370 -50.54 -14.94 -14.64
N LYS A 371 -51.14 -16.14 -14.78
CA LYS A 371 -50.55 -17.31 -15.47
C LYS A 371 -50.90 -17.34 -16.97
N THR A 372 -49.99 -17.87 -17.82
CA THR A 372 -50.26 -19.06 -18.68
C THR A 372 -49.00 -19.63 -19.37
N ASN A 373 -48.77 -20.92 -19.09
CA ASN A 373 -48.37 -22.04 -19.97
C ASN A 373 -47.23 -22.03 -21.02
N ASP A 374 -46.46 -23.14 -20.90
CA ASP A 374 -45.94 -24.07 -21.93
C ASP A 374 -44.65 -23.78 -22.74
N GLY A 375 -43.86 -24.85 -22.91
CA GLY A 375 -42.81 -24.97 -23.93
C GLY A 375 -41.40 -25.32 -23.42
N HIS A 376 -41.06 -26.61 -23.39
CA HIS A 376 -39.74 -27.16 -23.01
C HIS A 376 -38.48 -26.43 -23.53
N GLN A 377 -37.42 -26.36 -22.69
CA GLN A 377 -36.06 -26.75 -23.14
C GLN A 377 -35.03 -27.04 -22.01
N SER A 378 -34.32 -28.15 -22.21
CA SER A 378 -32.91 -28.46 -21.86
C SER A 378 -32.16 -27.72 -20.72
N GLY A 379 -31.89 -28.48 -19.66
CA GLY A 379 -30.59 -28.59 -18.94
C GLY A 379 -29.77 -27.36 -18.53
N ARG A 380 -29.60 -27.14 -17.22
CA ARG A 380 -28.38 -26.48 -16.68
C ARG A 380 -28.17 -26.59 -15.15
N LYS A 381 -26.89 -26.43 -14.78
CA LYS A 381 -26.32 -25.89 -13.51
C LYS A 381 -26.07 -26.82 -12.32
N GLU A 382 -24.95 -27.54 -12.44
CA GLU A 382 -23.89 -27.38 -11.44
C GLU A 382 -23.43 -25.91 -11.42
N THR A 383 -23.63 -25.21 -10.30
CA THR A 383 -22.94 -23.95 -9.94
C THR A 383 -23.14 -23.71 -8.44
N LYS A 384 -22.20 -24.19 -7.60
CA LYS A 384 -22.19 -23.93 -6.15
C LYS A 384 -20.78 -23.81 -5.51
N MET A 385 -19.70 -23.80 -6.29
CA MET A 385 -18.31 -23.74 -5.77
C MET A 385 -17.44 -22.71 -6.52
N ALA A 386 -17.89 -21.46 -6.61
CA ALA A 386 -17.12 -20.39 -7.26
C ALA A 386 -17.21 -18.99 -6.59
N ASP A 387 -17.96 -18.84 -5.48
CA ASP A 387 -18.23 -17.53 -4.85
C ASP A 387 -17.49 -17.29 -3.51
N GLN A 388 -16.41 -18.03 -3.22
CA GLN A 388 -15.68 -17.95 -1.93
C GLN A 388 -14.28 -17.30 -1.97
N GLU A 389 -13.81 -16.81 -3.14
CA GLU A 389 -12.49 -16.15 -3.27
C GLU A 389 -12.57 -14.63 -3.53
N LYS A 390 -13.74 -14.01 -3.35
CA LYS A 390 -13.87 -12.55 -3.24
C LYS A 390 -14.33 -12.16 -1.83
N GLY A 391 -13.38 -12.09 -0.90
CA GLY A 391 -13.57 -11.24 0.28
C GLY A 391 -13.81 -9.81 -0.20
N SER A 392 -14.85 -9.16 0.31
CA SER A 392 -15.16 -7.79 -0.13
C SER A 392 -14.06 -6.83 0.33
N GLU A 393 -13.62 -5.92 -0.52
CA GLU A 393 -12.52 -4.97 -0.22
C GLU A 393 -12.82 -4.10 1.02
N SER A 394 -14.11 -3.89 1.31
CA SER A 394 -14.61 -3.31 2.57
C SER A 394 -14.15 -4.06 3.84
N GLU A 395 -14.10 -5.40 3.82
CA GLU A 395 -13.66 -6.20 4.96
C GLU A 395 -12.14 -6.09 5.20
N ASP A 396 -11.34 -5.87 4.15
CA ASP A 396 -9.91 -5.59 4.31
C ASP A 396 -9.65 -4.16 4.84
N ILE A 397 -10.46 -3.16 4.46
CA ILE A 397 -10.41 -1.81 5.06
C ILE A 397 -10.74 -1.86 6.57
N VAL A 398 -11.84 -2.53 6.94
CA VAL A 398 -12.23 -2.72 8.36
C VAL A 398 -11.09 -3.41 9.12
N LYS A 399 -10.50 -4.46 8.53
CA LYS A 399 -9.40 -5.22 9.13
C LYS A 399 -8.14 -4.38 9.32
N GLU A 400 -7.78 -3.48 8.40
CA GLU A 400 -6.67 -2.54 8.58
C GLU A 400 -6.97 -1.43 9.59
N GLY A 401 -8.20 -0.92 9.66
CA GLY A 401 -8.62 0.01 10.74
C GLY A 401 -8.43 -0.61 12.13
N TYR A 402 -8.84 -1.87 12.31
CA TYR A 402 -8.54 -2.63 13.53
C TYR A 402 -7.03 -2.88 13.75
N CYS A 403 -6.24 -3.08 12.70
CA CYS A 403 -4.78 -3.20 12.81
C CYS A 403 -4.12 -1.87 13.22
N LEU A 404 -4.65 -0.72 12.80
CA LEU A 404 -4.20 0.60 13.22
C LEU A 404 -4.36 0.79 14.73
N VAL A 405 -5.55 0.46 15.28
CA VAL A 405 -5.79 0.53 16.74
C VAL A 405 -4.80 -0.36 17.51
N VAL A 406 -4.59 -1.61 17.09
CA VAL A 406 -3.60 -2.49 17.74
C VAL A 406 -2.19 -1.90 17.65
N SER A 407 -1.82 -1.33 16.51
CA SER A 407 -0.50 -0.72 16.28
C SER A 407 -0.27 0.54 17.11
N LEU A 408 -1.33 1.31 17.40
CA LEU A 408 -1.30 2.43 18.34
C LEU A 408 -0.95 1.93 19.76
N PHE A 409 -1.63 0.90 20.25
CA PHE A 409 -1.34 0.28 21.56
C PHE A 409 0.03 -0.42 21.61
N GLU A 410 0.49 -1.01 20.52
CA GLU A 410 1.82 -1.64 20.43
C GLU A 410 2.96 -0.60 20.34
N GLY A 411 2.74 0.53 19.67
CA GLY A 411 3.76 1.54 19.38
C GLY A 411 3.88 2.71 20.37
N CYS A 412 2.79 3.04 21.10
CA CYS A 412 2.78 4.13 22.07
C CYS A 412 3.82 3.98 23.20
N ASP A 413 4.20 5.11 23.79
CA ASP A 413 5.01 5.18 25.02
C ASP A 413 4.31 4.38 26.16
N PRO A 414 5.03 3.54 26.92
CA PRO A 414 4.49 2.87 28.11
C PRO A 414 3.76 3.79 29.09
N VAL A 415 4.13 5.07 29.21
CA VAL A 415 3.44 6.04 30.08
C VAL A 415 2.02 6.33 29.61
N LEU A 416 1.77 6.34 28.29
CA LEU A 416 0.44 6.63 27.69
C LEU A 416 -0.47 5.39 27.60
N LEU A 417 0.10 4.19 27.70
CA LEU A 417 -0.64 2.94 27.50
C LEU A 417 -1.78 2.73 28.53
N PRO A 418 -1.62 3.00 29.85
CA PRO A 418 -2.71 2.90 30.82
C PRO A 418 -3.92 3.78 30.50
N ASP A 419 -3.68 5.00 30.04
CA ASP A 419 -4.71 6.02 29.78
C ASP A 419 -5.46 5.71 28.47
N LEU A 420 -4.75 5.29 27.42
CA LEU A 420 -5.38 4.81 26.18
C LEU A 420 -6.24 3.55 26.43
N LEU A 421 -5.81 2.66 27.33
CA LEU A 421 -6.61 1.49 27.75
C LEU A 421 -7.79 1.86 28.67
N GLU A 422 -7.73 3.00 29.37
CA GLU A 422 -8.87 3.57 30.10
C GLU A 422 -9.91 4.11 29.12
N GLY A 423 -9.52 4.94 28.14
CA GLY A 423 -10.44 5.46 27.11
C GLY A 423 -11.12 4.37 26.28
N LEU A 424 -10.42 3.28 25.95
CA LEU A 424 -11.04 2.10 25.31
C LEU A 424 -11.98 1.32 26.26
N GLY A 425 -11.74 1.40 27.58
CA GLY A 425 -12.63 0.85 28.60
C GLY A 425 -13.89 1.71 28.77
N ASP A 426 -13.79 3.02 28.65
CA ASP A 426 -14.91 3.95 28.84
C ASP A 426 -16.02 3.71 27.79
N GLU A 427 -15.67 3.49 26.52
CA GLU A 427 -16.60 3.10 25.43
C GLU A 427 -17.39 1.80 25.72
N ILE A 428 -16.94 0.96 26.65
CA ILE A 428 -17.64 -0.27 27.09
C ILE A 428 -18.54 0.01 28.32
N THR A 429 -18.19 1.01 29.13
CA THR A 429 -18.90 1.34 30.38
C THR A 429 -20.04 2.34 30.21
N THR A 430 -20.20 2.93 29.02
CA THR A 430 -21.27 3.91 28.73
C THR A 430 -22.66 3.31 28.98
N LYS A 431 -23.38 3.87 29.96
CA LYS A 431 -24.60 3.27 30.56
C LYS A 431 -25.86 3.27 29.70
N ASN A 432 -25.84 3.89 28.51
CA ASN A 432 -27.04 4.09 27.70
C ASN A 432 -27.07 3.11 26.52
N MET A 433 -27.85 2.03 26.67
CA MET A 433 -28.04 1.01 25.64
C MET A 433 -29.02 1.48 24.55
N SER A 434 -28.50 2.15 23.52
CA SER A 434 -29.17 2.38 22.22
C SER A 434 -28.45 1.60 21.11
N ASP A 435 -29.00 1.50 19.90
CA ASP A 435 -28.31 0.84 18.77
C ASP A 435 -26.89 1.42 18.59
N ALA A 436 -26.81 2.75 18.65
CA ALA A 436 -25.60 3.56 18.66
C ALA A 436 -24.52 3.18 19.70
N SER A 437 -24.89 2.40 20.72
CA SER A 437 -24.00 1.87 21.76
C SER A 437 -23.62 0.40 21.54
N LEU A 438 -24.46 -0.37 20.83
CA LEU A 438 -24.17 -1.76 20.48
C LEU A 438 -23.02 -1.84 19.46
N GLU A 439 -22.94 -0.93 18.49
CA GLU A 439 -21.79 -0.91 17.58
C GLU A 439 -20.51 -0.44 18.30
N ARG A 440 -20.59 0.54 19.21
CA ARG A 440 -19.44 0.96 20.03
C ARG A 440 -18.89 -0.20 20.84
N LEU A 441 -19.80 -0.93 21.50
CA LEU A 441 -19.48 -2.13 22.25
C LEU A 441 -18.88 -3.19 21.30
N HIS A 442 -19.44 -3.42 20.12
CA HIS A 442 -18.92 -4.38 19.14
C HIS A 442 -17.48 -4.05 18.70
N VAL A 443 -17.22 -2.79 18.32
CA VAL A 443 -15.88 -2.32 17.95
C VAL A 443 -14.91 -2.47 19.11
N ALA A 444 -15.27 -1.99 20.30
CA ALA A 444 -14.40 -2.07 21.47
C ALA A 444 -14.07 -3.52 21.85
N LEU A 445 -15.07 -4.42 21.83
CA LEU A 445 -14.88 -5.85 22.06
C LEU A 445 -13.98 -6.50 21.00
N HIS A 446 -14.10 -6.13 19.73
CA HIS A 446 -13.23 -6.61 18.66
C HIS A 446 -11.79 -6.12 18.81
N VAL A 447 -11.58 -4.86 19.20
CA VAL A 447 -10.25 -4.33 19.55
C VAL A 447 -9.67 -5.16 20.71
N TRP A 448 -10.39 -5.31 21.82
CA TRP A 448 -9.92 -6.09 22.97
C TRP A 448 -9.62 -7.56 22.60
N HIS A 449 -10.45 -8.20 21.78
CA HIS A 449 -10.18 -9.56 21.29
C HIS A 449 -8.88 -9.63 20.47
N ARG A 450 -8.63 -8.65 19.58
CA ARG A 450 -7.35 -8.56 18.83
C ARG A 450 -6.16 -8.25 19.75
N LEU A 451 -6.33 -7.40 20.76
CA LEU A 451 -5.29 -7.12 21.74
C LEU A 451 -4.90 -8.38 22.54
N LEU A 452 -5.90 -9.18 22.95
CA LEU A 452 -5.69 -10.41 23.74
C LEU A 452 -5.16 -11.60 22.92
N SER A 453 -5.53 -11.69 21.64
CA SER A 453 -4.96 -12.69 20.71
C SER A 453 -3.60 -12.28 20.13
N GLY A 454 -3.26 -10.99 20.20
CA GLY A 454 -1.99 -10.41 19.76
C GLY A 454 -0.77 -10.84 20.59
N ARG A 455 0.42 -10.70 20.00
CA ARG A 455 1.70 -11.05 20.66
C ARG A 455 2.34 -9.84 21.35
N PHE A 456 1.63 -9.21 22.29
CA PHE A 456 2.22 -8.16 23.13
C PHE A 456 3.54 -8.61 23.78
N THR A 457 4.46 -7.65 23.94
CA THR A 457 5.69 -7.82 24.73
C THR A 457 5.35 -8.14 26.19
N LYS A 458 6.28 -8.76 26.92
CA LYS A 458 6.03 -9.17 28.32
C LYS A 458 5.63 -7.99 29.21
N ASP A 459 6.11 -6.80 28.91
CA ASP A 459 5.89 -5.59 29.72
C ASP A 459 4.52 -4.98 29.43
N LYS A 460 4.13 -4.78 28.16
CA LYS A 460 2.77 -4.33 27.81
C LYS A 460 1.67 -5.30 28.29
N ARG A 461 1.96 -6.61 28.40
CA ARG A 461 1.06 -7.59 29.05
C ARG A 461 0.86 -7.36 30.56
N LYS A 462 1.81 -6.75 31.28
CA LYS A 462 1.65 -6.44 32.71
C LYS A 462 0.60 -5.35 32.92
N GLU A 463 0.53 -4.39 32.00
CA GLU A 463 -0.41 -3.25 32.07
C GLU A 463 -1.82 -3.61 31.57
N LEU A 464 -1.94 -4.57 30.64
CA LEU A 464 -3.24 -5.13 30.23
C LEU A 464 -3.94 -5.95 31.35
N ARG A 465 -3.17 -6.66 32.19
CA ARG A 465 -3.70 -7.59 33.20
C ARG A 465 -4.63 -6.98 34.27
N PRO A 466 -4.37 -5.78 34.83
CA PRO A 466 -5.26 -5.17 35.83
C PRO A 466 -6.60 -4.69 35.28
N LYS A 467 -6.69 -4.37 33.97
CA LYS A 467 -7.91 -3.87 33.32
C LYS A 467 -8.84 -5.02 32.86
N LEU A 468 -8.25 -6.16 32.48
CA LEU A 468 -8.93 -7.41 32.07
C LEU A 468 -10.11 -7.83 32.98
N PRO A 469 -10.01 -7.85 34.33
CA PRO A 469 -11.13 -8.23 35.20
C PRO A 469 -12.36 -7.30 35.08
N ARG A 470 -12.16 -5.99 34.92
CA ARG A 470 -13.27 -5.03 34.72
C ARG A 470 -13.98 -5.28 33.38
N PHE A 471 -13.20 -5.54 32.34
CA PHE A 471 -13.69 -5.90 31.00
C PHE A 471 -14.50 -7.20 31.01
N CYS A 472 -13.97 -8.28 31.60
CA CYS A 472 -14.67 -9.56 31.67
C CYS A 472 -15.98 -9.49 32.47
N LEU A 473 -16.02 -8.66 33.53
CA LEU A 473 -17.24 -8.38 34.29
C LEU A 473 -18.32 -7.72 33.41
N HIS A 474 -17.99 -6.65 32.67
CA HIS A 474 -18.95 -6.02 31.77
C HIS A 474 -19.39 -6.92 30.61
N TYR A 475 -18.47 -7.67 29.99
CA TYR A 475 -18.82 -8.65 28.95
C TYR A 475 -19.83 -9.68 29.48
N SER A 476 -19.64 -10.20 30.70
CA SER A 476 -20.56 -11.16 31.34
C SER A 476 -21.93 -10.58 31.72
N LEU A 477 -22.05 -9.24 31.80
CA LEU A 477 -23.30 -8.53 32.04
C LEU A 477 -24.04 -8.24 30.73
N CYS A 478 -23.32 -7.90 29.65
CA CYS A 478 -23.91 -7.65 28.34
C CYS A 478 -24.41 -8.93 27.65
N TYR A 479 -23.74 -10.08 27.85
CA TYR A 479 -24.13 -11.37 27.26
C TYR A 479 -25.23 -12.13 28.04
N LYS A 480 -25.86 -11.48 29.04
CA LYS A 480 -26.92 -12.05 29.89
C LYS A 480 -28.32 -11.48 29.64
N ASN A 481 -28.42 -10.52 28.72
CA ASN A 481 -29.66 -10.03 28.12
C ASN A 481 -29.64 -10.36 26.61
#